data_AF-A0A9W2UWA3-F1
#
_entry.id   AF-A0A9W2UWA3-F1
#
_cell.length_a   1.000
_cell.length_b   1.000
_cell.length_c   1.000
_cell.angle_alpha   90.00
_cell.angle_beta   90.00
_cell.angle_gamma   90.00
#
_symmetry.space_group_name_H-M   'P 1'
#
loop_
_entity.id
_entity.type
_entity.pdbx_description
1 polymer ?
#
loop_
_entity_poly.entity_id
_entity_poly.type
_entity_poly.pdbx_seq_one_letter_code
_entity_poly.pdbx_strand_id
1 'polypeptide(L)'
;MFSPFPFEGIIGRVFLRMLLLPSQPPRSAPPRECIQLDELAPTFPSSELDLLPSHCDLSWISKIQVNQPAVLRRAEQIQARRVVKKEWQAAWLLKAVTFIDLTTLSGDDTSSNVQRLCYKAKYPIREDLLKALNVHDKGLTTAAVCVYPARVCDAVKALKAAGSTIPVASVATGFPAGQTHLKTRLEEIRLAVEDGATEIDVVINRTLVLTGQWEALYDEIRQFRKTCGEAHLKTILATGELGSLTNVYKASMIAMMAGSDFIKTSTGKETVNATFPVAIVMLRAIRDFFWKTGNKIGFKPAGGIRSAKDSLAWLSLIKEELGDEWLTPELFRIGASTLLSDIERQIYHHVTGRYAAYHDLPMS
;
A
#
# COMPACT_ATOMS: atom_id res chain seq x y z
N MET A 1 -37.73 17.74 -32.56
CA MET A 1 -36.83 16.58 -32.45
C MET A 1 -35.48 17.12 -31.99
N PHE A 2 -35.33 17.33 -30.67
CA PHE A 2 -34.12 17.92 -30.10
C PHE A 2 -33.16 16.80 -29.69
N SER A 3 -31.95 16.87 -30.24
CA SER A 3 -30.80 16.03 -29.96
C SER A 3 -30.45 16.01 -28.45
N PRO A 4 -30.03 14.87 -27.87
CA PRO A 4 -29.47 14.84 -26.53
C PRO A 4 -28.03 15.35 -26.60
N PHE A 5 -27.75 16.47 -25.95
CA PHE A 5 -26.37 16.85 -25.62
C PHE A 5 -25.75 15.77 -24.72
N PRO A 6 -24.53 15.27 -25.01
CA PRO A 6 -23.86 14.31 -24.16
C PRO A 6 -23.28 15.04 -22.95
N PHE A 7 -23.95 14.91 -21.80
CA PHE A 7 -23.29 15.15 -20.52
C PHE A 7 -22.28 14.02 -20.30
N GLU A 8 -21.04 14.20 -20.75
CA GLU A 8 -19.91 13.47 -20.16
C GLU A 8 -19.90 13.80 -18.66
N GLY A 9 -20.32 12.85 -17.83
CA GLY A 9 -20.46 13.03 -16.39
C GLY A 9 -19.17 13.55 -15.78
N ILE A 10 -19.27 14.63 -15.00
CA ILE A 10 -18.11 15.33 -14.39
C ILE A 10 -17.26 14.34 -13.57
N ILE A 11 -17.88 13.38 -12.89
CA ILE A 11 -17.17 12.30 -12.17
C ILE A 11 -16.32 11.47 -13.12
N GLY A 12 -16.83 11.05 -14.28
CA GLY A 12 -16.06 10.32 -15.28
C GLY A 12 -14.84 11.11 -15.75
N ARG A 13 -15.01 12.42 -16.04
CA ARG A 13 -13.90 13.32 -16.42
C ARG A 13 -12.89 13.53 -15.28
N VAL A 14 -13.36 13.71 -14.04
CA VAL A 14 -12.54 13.90 -12.84
C VAL A 14 -11.76 12.63 -12.50
N PHE A 15 -12.44 11.48 -12.53
CA PHE A 15 -11.85 10.18 -12.27
C PHE A 15 -10.81 9.82 -13.34
N LEU A 16 -11.12 10.06 -14.61
CA LEU A 16 -10.17 9.88 -15.71
C LEU A 16 -8.96 10.82 -15.56
N ARG A 17 -9.19 12.09 -15.20
CA ARG A 17 -8.11 13.05 -14.89
C ARG A 17 -7.25 12.60 -13.71
N MET A 18 -7.82 11.88 -12.76
CA MET A 18 -7.11 11.34 -11.59
C MET A 18 -6.39 10.01 -11.88
N LEU A 19 -6.81 9.24 -12.89
CA LEU A 19 -6.19 7.99 -13.33
C LEU A 19 -5.14 8.18 -14.43
N LEU A 20 -5.32 9.15 -15.34
CA LEU A 20 -4.58 9.22 -16.61
C LEU A 20 -3.77 10.50 -16.87
N LEU A 21 -3.78 11.53 -16.00
CA LEU A 21 -2.92 12.69 -16.24
C LEU A 21 -1.56 12.55 -15.54
N PRO A 22 -0.44 12.67 -16.27
CA PRO A 22 0.84 12.96 -15.64
C PRO A 22 0.75 14.27 -14.85
N SER A 23 1.38 14.29 -13.68
CA SER A 23 1.48 15.42 -12.77
C SER A 23 1.90 16.69 -13.52
N GLN A 24 1.01 17.68 -13.62
CA GLN A 24 1.46 19.03 -13.94
C GLN A 24 2.25 19.56 -12.75
N PRO A 25 3.45 20.13 -12.95
CA PRO A 25 4.28 20.60 -11.86
C PRO A 25 3.54 21.71 -11.08
N PRO A 26 3.68 21.75 -9.75
CA PRO A 26 3.17 22.86 -8.95
C PRO A 26 3.80 24.18 -9.43
N ARG A 27 3.02 25.26 -9.36
CA ARG A 27 3.50 26.62 -9.71
C ARG A 27 4.67 27.01 -8.79
N SER A 28 5.87 26.93 -9.37
CA SER A 28 7.12 27.67 -9.13
C SER A 28 7.58 27.91 -7.68
N ALA A 29 8.62 27.18 -7.27
CA ALA A 29 9.82 27.74 -6.65
C ALA A 29 10.99 27.55 -7.65
N PRO A 30 12.02 28.43 -7.68
CA PRO A 30 12.97 28.48 -8.79
C PRO A 30 13.89 27.23 -8.83
N PRO A 31 14.33 26.81 -10.03
CA PRO A 31 15.02 25.54 -10.23
C PRO A 31 16.50 25.63 -9.80
N ARG A 32 17.01 24.55 -9.20
CA ARG A 32 18.42 24.16 -9.36
C ARG A 32 18.42 22.89 -10.20
N GLU A 33 19.22 22.93 -11.26
CA GLU A 33 19.30 22.02 -12.41
C GLU A 33 18.87 20.56 -12.12
N CYS A 34 17.68 20.20 -12.62
CA CYS A 34 17.25 18.82 -12.74
C CYS A 34 17.72 18.26 -14.09
N ILE A 35 18.41 17.13 -14.01
CA ILE A 35 18.69 16.24 -15.14
C ILE A 35 17.34 15.81 -15.75
N GLN A 36 17.23 15.86 -17.07
CA GLN A 36 16.03 15.40 -17.79
C GLN A 36 15.81 13.90 -17.53
N LEU A 37 14.63 13.55 -17.00
CA LEU A 37 14.17 12.19 -16.81
C LEU A 37 13.18 11.85 -17.92
N ASP A 38 13.65 11.09 -18.92
CA ASP A 38 12.77 10.31 -19.78
C ASP A 38 12.58 8.91 -19.16
N GLU A 39 11.30 8.51 -19.12
CA GLU A 39 10.69 7.17 -19.05
C GLU A 39 11.21 6.07 -18.11
N LEU A 40 10.20 5.46 -17.45
CA LEU A 40 10.17 4.22 -16.66
C LEU A 40 10.63 4.34 -15.20
N ALA A 41 9.68 4.08 -14.28
CA ALA A 41 9.96 3.85 -12.88
C ALA A 41 10.94 2.66 -12.76
N PRO A 42 12.10 2.82 -12.09
CA PRO A 42 12.97 1.68 -11.85
C PRO A 42 12.29 0.78 -10.82
N THR A 43 11.71 -0.31 -11.30
CA THR A 43 11.68 -1.56 -10.53
C THR A 43 13.11 -2.06 -10.50
N PHE A 44 13.61 -2.52 -9.35
CA PHE A 44 14.92 -3.18 -9.31
C PHE A 44 14.86 -4.39 -10.25
N PRO A 45 15.54 -4.39 -11.41
CA PRO A 45 15.56 -5.54 -12.28
C PRO A 45 16.24 -6.67 -11.51
N SER A 46 15.72 -7.88 -11.63
CA SER A 46 16.25 -9.07 -10.94
C SER A 46 17.73 -9.36 -11.19
N SER A 47 18.28 -8.89 -12.30
CA SER A 47 19.71 -8.92 -12.61
C SER A 47 20.58 -8.02 -11.70
N GLU A 48 19.98 -7.13 -10.90
CA GLU A 48 20.67 -6.22 -9.97
C GLU A 48 20.63 -6.70 -8.51
N LEU A 49 19.99 -7.85 -8.20
CA LEU A 49 19.98 -8.37 -6.83
C LEU A 49 21.38 -8.70 -6.28
N ASP A 50 22.32 -9.04 -7.17
CA ASP A 50 23.73 -9.26 -6.82
C ASP A 50 24.52 -7.93 -6.65
N LEU A 51 23.90 -6.78 -6.96
CA LEU A 51 24.50 -5.43 -6.81
C LEU A 51 24.18 -4.77 -5.46
N LEU A 52 23.28 -5.33 -4.65
CA LEU A 52 23.05 -4.81 -3.30
C LEU A 52 24.35 -4.91 -2.48
N PRO A 53 24.83 -3.80 -1.88
CA PRO A 53 26.08 -3.79 -1.15
C PRO A 53 26.14 -4.90 -0.11
N SER A 54 27.30 -5.54 0.02
CA SER A 54 27.51 -6.54 1.07
C SER A 54 27.55 -5.93 2.47
N HIS A 55 27.63 -4.59 2.57
CA HIS A 55 27.76 -3.87 3.82
C HIS A 55 26.76 -2.70 3.87
N CYS A 56 26.13 -2.52 5.03
CA CYS A 56 25.18 -1.44 5.27
C CYS A 56 25.90 -0.16 5.70
N ASP A 57 25.79 0.93 4.93
CA ASP A 57 26.31 2.25 5.34
C ASP A 57 25.45 2.89 6.46
N LEU A 58 25.81 2.61 7.71
CA LEU A 58 25.10 3.13 8.89
C LEU A 58 25.20 4.66 9.04
N SER A 59 26.05 5.35 8.29
CA SER A 59 26.16 6.80 8.37
C SER A 59 24.82 7.50 8.07
N TRP A 60 23.97 6.87 7.26
CA TRP A 60 22.63 7.35 6.87
C TRP A 60 21.66 7.45 8.05
N ILE A 61 21.86 6.63 9.08
CA ILE A 61 20.97 6.57 10.25
C ILE A 61 21.64 7.05 11.54
N SER A 62 22.96 7.23 11.54
CA SER A 62 23.76 7.53 12.73
C SER A 62 23.37 8.83 13.45
N LYS A 63 23.00 9.88 12.69
CA LYS A 63 22.71 11.22 13.23
C LYS A 63 21.23 11.61 13.16
N ILE A 64 20.33 10.66 12.91
CA ILE A 64 18.91 10.94 12.76
C ILE A 64 18.25 11.16 14.13
N GLN A 65 17.56 12.28 14.26
CA GLN A 65 16.63 12.57 15.34
C GLN A 65 15.29 13.01 14.76
N VAL A 66 14.21 12.39 15.23
CA VAL A 66 12.85 12.79 14.85
C VAL A 66 12.34 13.85 15.81
N ASN A 67 11.98 15.02 15.30
CA ASN A 67 11.28 16.04 16.08
C ASN A 67 9.82 15.61 16.31
N GLN A 68 9.59 14.86 17.38
CA GLN A 68 8.30 14.27 17.70
C GLN A 68 7.18 15.31 17.85
N PRO A 69 7.34 16.45 18.56
CA PRO A 69 6.31 17.48 18.61
C PRO A 69 5.90 18.02 17.24
N ALA A 70 6.85 18.19 16.31
CA ALA A 70 6.55 18.64 14.95
C ALA A 70 5.79 17.58 14.15
N VAL A 71 6.13 16.30 14.31
CA VAL A 71 5.41 15.19 13.67
C VAL A 71 3.97 15.10 14.17
N LEU A 72 3.76 15.20 15.48
CA LEU A 72 2.42 15.17 16.07
C LEU A 72 1.54 16.31 15.57
N ARG A 73 2.07 17.55 15.56
CA ARG A 73 1.34 18.71 14.99
C ARG A 73 0.99 18.50 13.52
N ARG A 74 1.91 17.91 12.73
CA ARG A 74 1.64 17.63 11.32
C ARG A 74 0.54 16.59 11.15
N ALA A 75 0.51 15.55 11.98
CA ALA A 75 -0.55 14.54 11.98
C ALA A 75 -1.92 15.18 12.27
N GLU A 76 -2.00 15.99 13.33
CA GLU A 76 -3.23 16.72 13.69
C GLU A 76 -3.71 17.63 12.55
N GLN A 77 -2.79 18.36 11.91
CA GLN A 77 -3.11 19.23 10.77
C GLN A 77 -3.70 18.45 9.59
N ILE A 78 -3.14 17.29 9.25
CA ILE A 78 -3.67 16.45 8.16
C ILE A 78 -5.07 15.93 8.50
N GLN A 79 -5.27 15.47 9.73
CA GLN A 79 -6.55 14.91 10.15
C GLN A 79 -7.66 15.97 10.31
N ALA A 80 -7.29 17.22 10.61
CA ALA A 80 -8.22 18.34 10.73
C ALA A 80 -8.64 18.94 9.38
N ARG A 81 -7.99 18.56 8.26
CA ARG A 81 -8.30 19.12 6.94
C ARG A 81 -9.70 18.74 6.46
N ARG A 82 -10.30 19.66 5.72
CA ARG A 82 -11.58 19.42 5.04
C ARG A 82 -11.35 18.43 3.91
N VAL A 83 -12.13 17.36 3.94
CA VAL A 83 -12.16 16.36 2.87
C VAL A 83 -12.88 16.95 1.65
N VAL A 84 -12.46 16.51 0.45
CA VAL A 84 -13.17 16.77 -0.80
C VAL A 84 -14.65 16.36 -0.69
N LYS A 85 -15.54 17.09 -1.37
CA LYS A 85 -17.00 16.91 -1.26
C LYS A 85 -17.61 16.50 -2.60
N LYS A 86 -18.81 15.91 -2.54
CA LYS A 86 -19.65 15.56 -3.71
C LYS A 86 -18.88 14.68 -4.70
N GLU A 87 -18.90 15.03 -5.97
CA GLU A 87 -18.32 14.29 -7.10
C GLU A 87 -16.82 13.99 -6.91
N TRP A 88 -16.06 14.94 -6.35
CA TRP A 88 -14.65 14.75 -6.04
C TRP A 88 -14.43 13.72 -4.93
N GLN A 89 -15.34 13.67 -3.96
CA GLN A 89 -15.29 12.65 -2.91
C GLN A 89 -15.51 11.28 -3.52
N ALA A 90 -16.54 11.11 -4.36
CA ALA A 90 -16.80 9.84 -5.04
C ALA A 90 -15.60 9.40 -5.89
N ALA A 91 -15.02 10.31 -6.69
CA ALA A 91 -13.85 10.00 -7.51
C ALA A 91 -12.62 9.60 -6.67
N TRP A 92 -12.35 10.30 -5.56
CA TRP A 92 -11.24 9.92 -4.67
C TRP A 92 -11.50 8.60 -3.93
N LEU A 93 -12.74 8.28 -3.60
CA LEU A 93 -13.10 7.01 -3.01
C LEU A 93 -12.90 5.85 -3.99
N LEU A 94 -13.30 6.02 -5.25
CA LEU A 94 -12.99 5.06 -6.30
C LEU A 94 -11.48 4.91 -6.51
N LYS A 95 -10.71 6.01 -6.45
CA LYS A 95 -9.25 5.94 -6.50
C LYS A 95 -8.67 5.25 -5.27
N ALA A 96 -9.26 5.41 -4.08
CA ALA A 96 -8.83 4.69 -2.90
C ALA A 96 -8.99 3.17 -3.05
N VAL A 97 -10.04 2.69 -3.75
CA VAL A 97 -10.24 1.27 -4.07
C VAL A 97 -9.03 0.70 -4.82
N THR A 98 -8.47 1.43 -5.78
CA THR A 98 -7.33 0.97 -6.59
C THR A 98 -6.03 0.85 -5.81
N PHE A 99 -6.00 1.30 -4.55
CA PHE A 99 -4.84 1.14 -3.66
C PHE A 99 -5.04 0.03 -2.64
N ILE A 100 -6.22 -0.60 -2.55
CA ILE A 100 -6.49 -1.59 -1.50
C ILE A 100 -5.74 -2.89 -1.81
N ASP A 101 -4.99 -3.37 -0.84
CA ASP A 101 -4.60 -4.79 -0.76
C ASP A 101 -5.70 -5.49 0.05
N LEU A 102 -6.65 -6.11 -0.65
CA LEU A 102 -7.83 -6.68 -0.01
C LEU A 102 -7.41 -7.95 0.75
N THR A 103 -7.47 -7.88 2.07
CA THR A 103 -6.75 -8.82 2.93
C THR A 103 -7.71 -9.74 3.70
N THR A 104 -7.41 -11.04 3.70
CA THR A 104 -7.91 -11.97 4.73
C THR A 104 -6.74 -12.72 5.35
N LEU A 105 -6.66 -12.66 6.68
CA LEU A 105 -5.59 -13.27 7.47
C LEU A 105 -6.20 -13.81 8.77
N SER A 106 -7.28 -14.57 8.65
CA SER A 106 -8.00 -15.17 9.77
C SER A 106 -7.60 -16.63 9.96
N GLY A 107 -7.65 -17.12 11.21
CA GLY A 107 -7.31 -18.52 11.52
C GLY A 107 -8.28 -19.53 10.92
N ASP A 108 -9.47 -19.08 10.52
CA ASP A 108 -10.54 -19.85 9.89
C ASP A 108 -10.61 -19.63 8.36
N ASP A 109 -9.54 -19.12 7.73
CA ASP A 109 -9.50 -18.95 6.28
C ASP A 109 -9.58 -20.30 5.52
N THR A 110 -10.53 -20.37 4.59
CA THR A 110 -10.81 -21.55 3.75
C THR A 110 -10.65 -21.19 2.27
N SER A 111 -10.60 -22.18 1.36
CA SER A 111 -10.58 -21.81 -0.06
C SER A 111 -11.84 -21.03 -0.48
N SER A 112 -12.99 -21.31 0.16
CA SER A 112 -14.26 -20.66 -0.16
C SER A 112 -14.28 -19.16 0.18
N ASN A 113 -13.72 -18.76 1.33
CA ASN A 113 -13.70 -17.34 1.69
C ASN A 113 -12.63 -16.58 0.90
N VAL A 114 -11.50 -17.21 0.57
CA VAL A 114 -10.48 -16.67 -0.32
C VAL A 114 -11.01 -16.48 -1.75
N GLN A 115 -11.82 -17.40 -2.26
CA GLN A 115 -12.50 -17.23 -3.55
C GLN A 115 -13.45 -16.02 -3.53
N ARG A 116 -14.25 -15.85 -2.46
CA ARG A 116 -15.10 -14.66 -2.29
C ARG A 116 -14.29 -13.37 -2.22
N LEU A 117 -13.17 -13.37 -1.49
CA LEU A 117 -12.23 -12.26 -1.43
C LEU A 117 -11.73 -11.88 -2.83
N CYS A 118 -11.29 -12.87 -3.63
CA CYS A 118 -10.78 -12.65 -4.99
C CYS A 118 -11.86 -12.10 -5.93
N TYR A 119 -13.08 -12.64 -5.85
CA TYR A 119 -14.20 -12.13 -6.63
C TYR A 119 -14.55 -10.68 -6.23
N LYS A 120 -14.55 -10.37 -4.93
CA LYS A 120 -14.74 -9.00 -4.42
C LYS A 120 -13.60 -8.06 -4.81
N ALA A 121 -12.35 -8.52 -4.87
CA ALA A 121 -11.21 -7.74 -5.35
C ALA A 121 -11.36 -7.36 -6.84
N LYS A 122 -11.85 -8.29 -7.66
CA LYS A 122 -12.12 -8.07 -9.09
C LYS A 122 -13.35 -7.18 -9.34
N TYR A 123 -14.37 -7.30 -8.50
CA TYR A 123 -15.61 -6.53 -8.58
C TYR A 123 -15.85 -5.74 -7.27
N PRO A 124 -15.01 -4.72 -6.99
CA PRO A 124 -14.99 -4.05 -5.69
C PRO A 124 -16.25 -3.25 -5.41
N ILE A 125 -16.88 -2.70 -6.45
CA ILE A 125 -18.09 -1.88 -6.38
C ILE A 125 -19.13 -2.50 -7.32
N ARG A 126 -20.39 -2.60 -6.86
CA ARG A 126 -21.52 -3.02 -7.71
C ARG A 126 -21.57 -2.26 -9.04
N GLU A 127 -21.85 -3.00 -10.12
CA GLU A 127 -21.80 -2.49 -11.48
C GLU A 127 -22.82 -1.38 -11.78
N ASP A 128 -24.03 -1.45 -11.21
CA ASP A 128 -25.06 -0.43 -11.38
C ASP A 128 -24.64 0.93 -10.81
N LEU A 129 -23.92 0.94 -9.69
CA LEU A 129 -23.33 2.15 -9.13
C LEU A 129 -22.25 2.73 -10.04
N LEU A 130 -21.38 1.87 -10.61
CA LEU A 130 -20.35 2.31 -11.55
C LEU A 130 -20.96 2.84 -12.85
N LYS A 131 -22.08 2.27 -13.32
CA LYS A 131 -22.85 2.78 -14.47
C LYS A 131 -23.42 4.16 -14.18
N ALA A 132 -24.05 4.35 -13.02
CA ALA A 132 -24.58 5.66 -12.60
C ALA A 132 -23.49 6.74 -12.51
N LEU A 133 -22.25 6.36 -12.18
CA LEU A 133 -21.09 7.24 -12.12
C LEU A 133 -20.33 7.37 -13.46
N ASN A 134 -20.75 6.68 -14.51
CA ASN A 134 -20.09 6.61 -15.82
C ASN A 134 -18.63 6.13 -15.77
N VAL A 135 -18.34 5.11 -14.97
CA VAL A 135 -16.99 4.52 -14.80
C VAL A 135 -16.95 2.98 -14.88
N HIS A 136 -18.05 2.34 -15.27
CA HIS A 136 -18.17 0.87 -15.34
C HIS A 136 -17.20 0.21 -16.34
N ASP A 137 -16.78 0.93 -17.37
CA ASP A 137 -15.85 0.49 -18.42
C ASP A 137 -14.37 0.67 -18.03
N LYS A 138 -14.08 1.26 -16.86
CA LYS A 138 -12.70 1.61 -16.45
C LYS A 138 -11.93 0.48 -15.78
N GLY A 139 -12.52 -0.71 -15.65
CA GLY A 139 -11.83 -1.89 -15.11
C GLY A 139 -11.38 -1.71 -13.66
N LEU A 140 -12.19 -1.06 -12.82
CA LEU A 140 -11.87 -0.82 -11.41
C LEU A 140 -11.68 -2.14 -10.64
N THR A 141 -10.47 -2.37 -10.13
CA THR A 141 -10.14 -3.48 -9.24
C THR A 141 -9.44 -2.96 -7.99
N THR A 142 -9.30 -3.80 -6.97
CA THR A 142 -8.32 -3.55 -5.90
C THR A 142 -6.89 -3.74 -6.44
N ALA A 143 -5.90 -3.27 -5.68
CA ALA A 143 -4.49 -3.32 -6.08
C ALA A 143 -3.91 -4.73 -6.00
N ALA A 144 -4.27 -5.47 -4.95
CA ALA A 144 -3.87 -6.86 -4.73
C ALA A 144 -4.92 -7.58 -3.86
N VAL A 145 -4.75 -8.90 -3.71
CA VAL A 145 -5.30 -9.67 -2.59
C VAL A 145 -4.17 -10.10 -1.67
N CYS A 146 -4.39 -10.13 -0.36
CA CYS A 146 -3.39 -10.57 0.61
C CYS A 146 -3.93 -11.72 1.48
N VAL A 147 -3.20 -12.84 1.51
CA VAL A 147 -3.60 -14.08 2.17
C VAL A 147 -2.44 -14.71 2.95
N TYR A 148 -2.73 -15.75 3.74
CA TYR A 148 -1.70 -16.62 4.31
C TYR A 148 -1.02 -17.49 3.25
N PRO A 149 0.23 -17.95 3.46
CA PRO A 149 0.95 -18.82 2.51
C PRO A 149 0.12 -20.03 2.05
N ALA A 150 -0.51 -20.73 2.99
CA ALA A 150 -1.35 -21.91 2.71
C ALA A 150 -2.58 -21.64 1.82
N ARG A 151 -2.89 -20.37 1.53
CA ARG A 151 -4.04 -19.93 0.73
C ARG A 151 -3.63 -19.26 -0.58
N VAL A 152 -2.33 -19.14 -0.88
CA VAL A 152 -1.83 -18.52 -2.12
C VAL A 152 -2.36 -19.27 -3.35
N CYS A 153 -2.20 -20.60 -3.37
CA CYS A 153 -2.72 -21.45 -4.44
C CYS A 153 -4.24 -21.25 -4.66
N ASP A 154 -5.02 -21.08 -3.60
CA ASP A 154 -6.47 -20.84 -3.69
C ASP A 154 -6.77 -19.50 -4.35
N ALA A 155 -6.06 -18.43 -3.95
CA ALA A 155 -6.21 -17.09 -4.50
C ALA A 155 -5.79 -17.01 -5.98
N VAL A 156 -4.65 -17.58 -6.34
CA VAL A 156 -4.13 -17.62 -7.72
C VAL A 156 -5.12 -18.33 -8.63
N LYS A 157 -5.63 -19.51 -8.22
CA LYS A 157 -6.64 -20.26 -8.99
C LYS A 157 -7.93 -19.45 -9.16
N ALA A 158 -8.41 -18.82 -8.09
CA ALA A 158 -9.64 -18.03 -8.12
C ALA A 158 -9.53 -16.82 -9.07
N LEU A 159 -8.45 -16.06 -9.00
CA LEU A 159 -8.22 -14.89 -9.86
C LEU A 159 -8.02 -15.29 -11.33
N LYS A 160 -7.27 -16.37 -11.59
CA LYS A 160 -7.11 -16.92 -12.94
C LYS A 160 -8.44 -17.36 -13.53
N ALA A 161 -9.26 -18.08 -12.76
CA ALA A 161 -10.60 -18.49 -13.19
C ALA A 161 -11.52 -17.30 -13.49
N ALA A 162 -11.34 -16.18 -12.78
CA ALA A 162 -12.04 -14.92 -13.02
C ALA A 162 -11.44 -14.06 -14.16
N GLY A 163 -10.41 -14.54 -14.87
CA GLY A 163 -9.72 -13.77 -15.91
C GLY A 163 -9.05 -12.51 -15.39
N SER A 164 -8.59 -12.52 -14.14
CA SER A 164 -8.01 -11.36 -13.45
C SER A 164 -6.49 -11.46 -13.36
N THR A 165 -5.82 -10.32 -13.48
CA THR A 165 -4.36 -10.16 -13.30
C THR A 165 -4.01 -9.47 -11.99
N ILE A 166 -4.96 -9.34 -11.05
CA ILE A 166 -4.69 -8.78 -9.73
C ILE A 166 -3.57 -9.61 -9.07
N PRO A 167 -2.49 -8.98 -8.57
CA PRO A 167 -1.42 -9.71 -7.91
C PRO A 167 -1.89 -10.35 -6.60
N VAL A 168 -1.29 -11.50 -6.29
CA VAL A 168 -1.49 -12.20 -5.01
C VAL A 168 -0.30 -11.89 -4.11
N ALA A 169 -0.59 -11.26 -2.98
CA ALA A 169 0.34 -11.04 -1.90
C ALA A 169 0.21 -12.13 -0.83
N SER A 170 1.33 -12.61 -0.30
CA SER A 170 1.35 -13.50 0.87
C SER A 170 2.10 -12.85 2.02
N VAL A 171 1.58 -12.97 3.24
CA VAL A 171 2.42 -12.72 4.43
C VAL A 171 3.42 -13.85 4.61
N ALA A 172 4.60 -13.55 5.16
CA ALA A 172 5.63 -14.55 5.42
C ALA A 172 6.49 -14.17 6.64
N THR A 173 7.55 -14.94 6.84
CA THR A 173 8.62 -14.74 7.81
C THR A 173 8.14 -14.77 9.26
N GLY A 174 7.37 -15.80 9.62
CA GLY A 174 6.87 -16.02 10.97
C GLY A 174 5.75 -15.06 11.35
N PHE A 175 4.98 -14.60 10.37
CA PHE A 175 3.87 -13.68 10.59
C PHE A 175 2.89 -14.21 11.66
N PRO A 176 2.41 -13.36 12.60
CA PRO A 176 2.69 -11.92 12.71
C PRO A 176 3.92 -11.58 13.60
N ALA A 177 4.48 -12.56 14.31
CA ALA A 177 5.46 -12.32 15.37
C ALA A 177 6.90 -12.14 14.88
N GLY A 178 7.28 -12.77 13.76
CA GLY A 178 8.65 -12.70 13.23
C GLY A 178 9.70 -13.41 14.10
N GLN A 179 9.28 -14.31 15.00
CA GLN A 179 10.14 -14.94 16.01
C GLN A 179 10.56 -16.39 15.66
N THR A 180 10.27 -16.86 14.45
CA THR A 180 10.73 -18.19 13.98
C THR A 180 12.18 -18.10 13.45
N HIS A 181 12.87 -19.24 13.39
CA HIS A 181 14.25 -19.29 12.88
C HIS A 181 14.35 -18.75 11.45
N LEU A 182 15.45 -18.05 11.15
CA LEU A 182 15.68 -17.46 9.82
C LEU A 182 15.52 -18.48 8.69
N LYS A 183 16.01 -19.72 8.86
CA LYS A 183 15.84 -20.80 7.87
C LYS A 183 14.37 -21.06 7.54
N THR A 184 13.52 -21.17 8.56
CA THR A 184 12.07 -21.35 8.39
C THR A 184 11.44 -20.15 7.72
N ARG A 185 11.83 -18.93 8.13
CA ARG A 185 11.31 -17.69 7.54
C ARG A 185 11.64 -17.55 6.05
N LEU A 186 12.85 -17.92 5.64
CA LEU A 186 13.24 -17.96 4.23
C LEU A 186 12.45 -19.03 3.47
N GLU A 187 12.19 -20.18 4.08
CA GLU A 187 11.40 -21.24 3.45
C GLU A 187 9.95 -20.84 3.23
N GLU A 188 9.34 -20.12 4.19
CA GLU A 188 7.99 -19.56 4.00
C GLU A 188 7.91 -18.64 2.77
N ILE A 189 8.96 -17.84 2.50
CA ILE A 189 9.03 -17.01 1.30
C ILE A 189 9.08 -17.88 0.04
N ARG A 190 9.96 -18.90 0.01
CA ARG A 190 10.10 -19.79 -1.16
C ARG A 190 8.79 -20.47 -1.49
N LEU A 191 8.15 -21.08 -0.49
CA LEU A 191 6.87 -21.77 -0.67
C LEU A 191 5.78 -20.84 -1.18
N ALA A 192 5.67 -19.62 -0.62
CA ALA A 192 4.69 -18.65 -1.10
C ALA A 192 4.93 -18.22 -2.55
N VAL A 193 6.19 -18.02 -2.96
CA VAL A 193 6.54 -17.70 -4.36
C VAL A 193 6.27 -18.90 -5.28
N GLU A 194 6.63 -20.12 -4.87
CA GLU A 194 6.35 -21.36 -5.60
C GLU A 194 4.84 -21.60 -5.79
N ASP A 195 4.03 -21.26 -4.80
CA ASP A 195 2.56 -21.30 -4.87
C ASP A 195 1.97 -20.20 -5.79
N GLY A 196 2.79 -19.27 -6.26
CA GLY A 196 2.43 -18.25 -7.24
C GLY A 196 2.18 -16.84 -6.68
N ALA A 197 2.59 -16.55 -5.44
CA ALA A 197 2.56 -15.18 -4.93
C ALA A 197 3.57 -14.30 -5.69
N THR A 198 3.09 -13.18 -6.21
CA THR A 198 3.93 -12.18 -6.91
C THR A 198 4.37 -11.05 -5.98
N GLU A 199 3.88 -11.04 -4.75
CA GLU A 199 4.23 -10.06 -3.73
C GLU A 199 4.36 -10.76 -2.37
N ILE A 200 5.41 -10.46 -1.59
CA ILE A 200 5.65 -11.05 -0.28
C ILE A 200 5.73 -9.95 0.79
N ASP A 201 4.83 -10.04 1.77
CA ASP A 201 4.78 -9.17 2.94
C ASP A 201 5.56 -9.82 4.10
N VAL A 202 6.83 -9.46 4.27
CA VAL A 202 7.71 -10.02 5.33
C VAL A 202 7.62 -9.22 6.62
N VAL A 203 7.64 -9.89 7.76
CA VAL A 203 7.80 -9.29 9.09
C VAL A 203 9.25 -9.31 9.54
N ILE A 204 9.78 -8.14 9.93
CA ILE A 204 11.13 -8.02 10.48
C ILE A 204 11.25 -8.66 11.87
N ASN A 205 12.46 -9.06 12.24
CA ASN A 205 12.79 -9.33 13.64
C ASN A 205 12.91 -8.01 14.43
N ARG A 206 11.83 -7.65 15.13
CA ARG A 206 11.73 -6.43 15.96
C ARG A 206 12.84 -6.32 17.02
N THR A 207 13.34 -7.45 17.53
CA THR A 207 14.41 -7.47 18.54
C THR A 207 15.67 -6.80 18.02
N LEU A 208 15.99 -6.96 16.73
CA LEU A 208 17.16 -6.33 16.12
C LEU A 208 17.05 -4.80 16.14
N VAL A 209 15.85 -4.26 15.88
CA VAL A 209 15.59 -2.82 15.97
C VAL A 209 15.70 -2.34 17.41
N LEU A 210 15.06 -3.03 18.36
CA LEU A 210 15.01 -2.63 19.77
C LEU A 210 16.38 -2.69 20.45
N THR A 211 17.28 -3.54 19.96
CA THR A 211 18.66 -3.69 20.46
C THR A 211 19.69 -2.95 19.60
N GLY A 212 19.26 -2.23 18.55
CA GLY A 212 20.15 -1.43 17.69
C GLY A 212 21.05 -2.24 16.76
N GLN A 213 20.73 -3.51 16.49
CA GLN A 213 21.46 -4.41 15.59
C GLN A 213 21.07 -4.16 14.12
N TRP A 214 21.43 -2.98 13.60
CA TRP A 214 20.99 -2.52 12.27
C TRP A 214 21.61 -3.29 11.10
N GLU A 215 22.86 -3.70 11.21
CA GLU A 215 23.53 -4.53 10.17
C GLU A 215 22.88 -5.90 10.08
N ALA A 216 22.59 -6.54 11.21
CA ALA A 216 21.88 -7.81 11.23
C ALA A 216 20.47 -7.69 10.62
N LEU A 217 19.78 -6.56 10.86
CA LEU A 217 18.48 -6.29 10.22
C LEU A 217 18.62 -6.12 8.70
N TYR A 218 19.65 -5.39 8.25
CA TYR A 218 19.97 -5.23 6.84
C TYR A 218 20.21 -6.58 6.17
N ASP A 219 21.08 -7.41 6.75
CA ASP A 219 21.44 -8.72 6.22
C ASP A 219 20.26 -9.68 6.18
N GLU A 220 19.39 -9.63 7.19
CA GLU A 220 18.15 -10.41 7.23
C GLU A 220 17.21 -10.02 6.08
N ILE A 221 16.95 -8.71 5.89
CA ILE A 221 16.05 -8.23 4.82
C ILE A 221 16.66 -8.47 3.44
N ARG A 222 17.98 -8.34 3.28
CA ARG A 222 18.68 -8.66 2.02
C ARG A 222 18.52 -10.13 1.65
N GLN A 223 18.55 -11.04 2.63
CA GLN A 223 18.26 -12.46 2.40
C GLN A 223 16.79 -12.69 2.02
N PHE A 224 15.84 -11.96 2.62
CA PHE A 224 14.44 -11.99 2.19
C PHE A 224 14.28 -11.53 0.73
N ARG A 225 14.87 -10.39 0.38
CA ARG A 225 14.89 -9.85 -1.00
C ARG A 225 15.43 -10.88 -1.99
N LYS A 226 16.57 -11.49 -1.68
CA LYS A 226 17.16 -12.55 -2.50
C LYS A 226 16.22 -13.74 -2.68
N THR A 227 15.53 -14.13 -1.61
CA THR A 227 14.63 -15.29 -1.63
C THR A 227 13.32 -15.01 -2.38
N CYS A 228 12.89 -13.75 -2.46
CA CYS A 228 11.69 -13.37 -3.22
C CYS A 228 11.85 -13.52 -4.74
N GLY A 229 13.08 -13.57 -5.28
CA GLY A 229 13.30 -13.60 -6.73
C GLY A 229 12.70 -12.36 -7.40
N GLU A 230 11.75 -12.55 -8.33
CA GLU A 230 11.00 -11.46 -8.99
C GLU A 230 9.86 -10.89 -8.13
N ALA A 231 9.41 -11.60 -7.10
CA ALA A 231 8.25 -11.16 -6.32
C ALA A 231 8.55 -9.86 -5.56
N HIS A 232 7.60 -8.93 -5.54
CA HIS A 232 7.82 -7.65 -4.84
C HIS A 232 7.91 -7.86 -3.32
N LEU A 233 8.95 -7.31 -2.69
CA LEU A 233 9.18 -7.37 -1.26
C LEU A 233 8.52 -6.19 -0.54
N LYS A 234 7.53 -6.47 0.32
CA LYS A 234 6.94 -5.48 1.23
C LYS A 234 7.36 -5.76 2.66
N THR A 235 8.17 -4.89 3.24
CA THR A 235 8.73 -5.11 4.58
C THR A 235 7.86 -4.48 5.65
N ILE A 236 7.19 -5.31 6.45
CA ILE A 236 6.42 -4.93 7.63
C ILE A 236 7.36 -4.61 8.78
N LEU A 237 7.35 -3.35 9.22
CA LEU A 237 8.18 -2.88 10.32
C LEU A 237 7.55 -3.11 11.70
N ALA A 238 6.25 -3.35 11.77
CA ALA A 238 5.49 -3.44 13.02
C ALA A 238 5.72 -2.24 13.94
N THR A 239 5.53 -1.05 13.36
CA THR A 239 5.94 0.24 13.91
C THR A 239 5.40 0.56 15.31
N GLY A 240 4.25 -0.01 15.69
CA GLY A 240 3.67 0.15 17.03
C GLY A 240 4.53 -0.45 18.15
N GLU A 241 5.48 -1.33 17.81
CA GLU A 241 6.29 -2.08 18.76
C GLU A 241 7.79 -1.72 18.67
N LEU A 242 8.16 -0.71 17.88
CA LEU A 242 9.56 -0.28 17.71
C LEU A 242 10.03 0.75 18.75
N GLY A 243 9.17 1.09 19.71
CA GLY A 243 9.47 1.94 20.86
C GLY A 243 9.57 3.44 20.58
N SER A 244 10.11 3.86 19.44
CA SER A 244 10.25 5.29 19.10
C SER A 244 10.10 5.58 17.61
N LEU A 245 9.69 6.82 17.29
CA LEU A 245 9.64 7.30 15.90
C LEU A 245 11.04 7.33 15.25
N THR A 246 12.10 7.56 16.03
CA THR A 246 13.48 7.47 15.52
C THR A 246 13.79 6.05 15.06
N ASN A 247 13.41 5.02 15.84
CA ASN A 247 13.59 3.63 15.41
C ASN A 247 12.77 3.31 14.15
N VAL A 248 11.55 3.83 14.05
CA VAL A 248 10.73 3.69 12.82
C VAL A 248 11.45 4.26 11.60
N TYR A 249 12.01 5.47 11.70
CA TYR A 249 12.78 6.05 10.59
C TYR A 249 13.98 5.17 10.22
N LYS A 250 14.78 4.76 11.22
CA LYS A 250 15.99 3.96 10.99
C LYS A 250 15.65 2.61 10.36
N ALA A 251 14.65 1.91 10.89
CA ALA A 251 14.18 0.64 10.34
C ALA A 251 13.64 0.80 8.90
N SER A 252 12.95 1.90 8.61
CA SER A 252 12.51 2.22 7.24
C SER A 252 13.69 2.37 6.29
N MET A 253 14.70 3.14 6.69
CA MET A 253 15.91 3.35 5.89
C MET A 253 16.66 2.04 5.64
N ILE A 254 16.86 1.23 6.68
CA ILE A 254 17.53 -0.08 6.56
C ILE A 254 16.76 -1.01 5.63
N ALA A 255 15.43 -1.08 5.75
CA ALA A 255 14.61 -1.92 4.87
C ALA A 255 14.74 -1.52 3.40
N MET A 256 14.74 -0.22 3.09
CA MET A 256 14.91 0.29 1.72
C MET A 256 16.32 0.04 1.19
N MET A 257 17.36 0.29 2.01
CA MET A 257 18.75 0.00 1.65
C MET A 257 18.96 -1.49 1.37
N ALA A 258 18.24 -2.37 2.07
CA ALA A 258 18.29 -3.82 1.89
C ALA A 258 17.45 -4.34 0.70
N GLY A 259 16.82 -3.45 -0.07
CA GLY A 259 16.09 -3.79 -1.30
C GLY A 259 14.59 -4.04 -1.13
N SER A 260 13.95 -3.48 -0.11
CA SER A 260 12.48 -3.51 -0.02
C SER A 260 11.83 -2.62 -1.08
N ASP A 261 10.88 -3.15 -1.85
CA ASP A 261 10.10 -2.36 -2.81
C ASP A 261 9.03 -1.52 -2.12
N PHE A 262 8.53 -2.02 -0.98
CA PHE A 262 7.63 -1.29 -0.09
C PHE A 262 8.10 -1.37 1.35
N ILE A 263 7.86 -0.29 2.09
CA ILE A 263 7.82 -0.34 3.56
C ILE A 263 6.37 -0.30 4.04
N LYS A 264 6.02 -1.23 4.92
CA LYS A 264 4.68 -1.45 5.47
C LYS A 264 4.67 -1.18 6.96
N THR A 265 3.63 -0.48 7.45
CA THR A 265 3.58 -0.04 8.85
C THR A 265 3.48 -1.21 9.83
N SER A 266 2.49 -2.08 9.65
CA SER A 266 2.06 -3.02 10.70
C SER A 266 1.55 -4.33 10.12
N THR A 267 1.49 -5.38 10.93
CA THR A 267 0.90 -6.67 10.51
C THR A 267 -0.62 -6.62 10.47
N GLY A 268 -1.24 -5.67 11.19
CA GLY A 268 -2.68 -5.64 11.40
C GLY A 268 -3.13 -6.49 12.59
N LYS A 269 -2.17 -7.07 13.32
CA LYS A 269 -2.40 -7.92 14.50
C LYS A 269 -1.90 -7.28 15.80
N GLU A 270 -1.15 -6.19 15.72
CA GLU A 270 -0.69 -5.42 16.87
C GLU A 270 -1.83 -4.60 17.50
N THR A 271 -1.66 -4.18 18.76
CA THR A 271 -2.57 -3.24 19.44
C THR A 271 -2.56 -1.87 18.77
N VAL A 272 -1.37 -1.39 18.39
CA VAL A 272 -1.18 -0.11 17.69
C VAL A 272 -0.67 -0.39 16.27
N ASN A 273 -1.49 -0.05 15.28
CA ASN A 273 -1.20 -0.28 13.86
C ASN A 273 -0.79 1.02 13.16
N ALA A 274 -1.20 1.22 11.89
CA ALA A 274 -0.95 2.44 11.15
C ALA A 274 -1.48 3.68 11.89
N THR A 275 -0.60 4.66 12.11
CA THR A 275 -0.96 5.97 12.64
C THR A 275 -0.33 7.06 11.77
N PHE A 276 -0.96 8.24 11.72
CA PHE A 276 -0.42 9.38 10.96
C PHE A 276 1.00 9.80 11.41
N PRO A 277 1.34 9.87 12.70
CA PRO A 277 2.71 10.19 13.14
C PRO A 277 3.75 9.21 12.59
N VAL A 278 3.48 7.90 12.67
CA VAL A 278 4.35 6.87 12.11
C VAL A 278 4.49 7.03 10.60
N ALA A 279 3.37 7.22 9.91
CA ALA A 279 3.35 7.36 8.47
C ALA A 279 4.16 8.56 7.98
N ILE A 280 4.00 9.72 8.61
CA ILE A 280 4.80 10.92 8.28
C ILE A 280 6.30 10.62 8.37
N VAL A 281 6.73 9.86 9.39
CA VAL A 281 8.14 9.50 9.55
C VAL A 281 8.61 8.55 8.45
N MET A 282 7.82 7.52 8.13
CA MET A 282 8.14 6.57 7.06
C MET A 282 8.17 7.25 5.68
N LEU A 283 7.20 8.12 5.39
CA LEU A 283 7.14 8.88 4.13
C LEU A 283 8.34 9.82 3.99
N ARG A 284 8.76 10.47 5.09
CA ARG A 284 9.98 11.28 5.07
C ARG A 284 11.23 10.44 4.84
N ALA A 285 11.31 9.24 5.42
CA ALA A 285 12.40 8.32 5.12
C ALA A 285 12.42 7.95 3.62
N ILE A 286 11.27 7.64 3.02
CA ILE A 286 11.14 7.37 1.57
C ILE A 286 11.63 8.56 0.75
N ARG A 287 11.21 9.78 1.10
CA ARG A 287 11.64 11.00 0.41
C ARG A 287 13.15 11.20 0.50
N ASP A 288 13.72 11.05 1.68
CA ASP A 288 15.15 11.22 1.91
C ASP A 288 15.95 10.14 1.17
N PHE A 289 15.43 8.91 1.10
CA PHE A 289 16.02 7.83 0.31
C PHE A 289 15.99 8.15 -1.19
N PHE A 290 14.84 8.57 -1.72
CA PHE A 290 14.70 8.97 -3.12
C PHE A 290 15.65 10.12 -3.49
N TRP A 291 15.79 11.14 -2.64
CA TRP A 291 16.74 12.24 -2.89
C TRP A 291 18.21 11.80 -2.92
N LYS A 292 18.55 10.70 -2.25
CA LYS A 292 19.90 10.16 -2.22
C LYS A 292 20.18 9.21 -3.37
N THR A 293 19.20 8.42 -3.79
CA THR A 293 19.41 7.28 -4.70
C THR A 293 18.73 7.44 -6.06
N GLY A 294 17.71 8.29 -6.17
CA GLY A 294 16.80 8.33 -7.31
C GLY A 294 15.75 7.21 -7.34
N ASN A 295 15.81 6.26 -6.40
CA ASN A 295 14.92 5.09 -6.39
C ASN A 295 13.62 5.38 -5.63
N LYS A 296 12.49 5.06 -6.25
CA LYS A 296 11.16 5.23 -5.65
C LYS A 296 10.78 3.97 -4.89
N ILE A 297 10.48 4.13 -3.60
CA ILE A 297 9.98 3.04 -2.75
C ILE A 297 8.52 3.29 -2.41
N GLY A 298 7.73 2.22 -2.42
CA GLY A 298 6.32 2.25 -2.08
C GLY A 298 6.03 2.31 -0.57
N PHE A 299 4.87 2.84 -0.23
CA PHE A 299 4.37 2.90 1.15
C PHE A 299 3.06 2.14 1.31
N LYS A 300 2.96 1.32 2.37
CA LYS A 300 1.74 0.54 2.67
C LYS A 300 1.32 0.72 4.14
N PRO A 301 0.41 1.64 4.47
CA PRO A 301 -0.22 1.64 5.79
C PRO A 301 -1.18 0.45 5.90
N ALA A 302 -1.13 -0.23 7.05
CA ALA A 302 -1.95 -1.41 7.30
C ALA A 302 -2.41 -1.47 8.76
N GLY A 303 -3.63 -2.00 8.95
CA GLY A 303 -4.27 -2.18 10.25
C GLY A 303 -4.99 -0.92 10.74
N GLY A 304 -6.23 -1.07 11.22
CA GLY A 304 -7.04 0.01 11.79
C GLY A 304 -7.74 0.94 10.79
N ILE A 305 -7.43 0.87 9.49
CA ILE A 305 -8.05 1.71 8.45
C ILE A 305 -9.36 1.07 8.03
N ARG A 306 -10.49 1.61 8.51
CA ARG A 306 -11.82 1.02 8.33
C ARG A 306 -12.82 1.93 7.63
N SER A 307 -12.59 3.23 7.60
CA SER A 307 -13.55 4.19 7.05
C SER A 307 -13.08 4.81 5.73
N ALA A 308 -14.04 5.09 4.87
CA ALA A 308 -13.91 5.85 3.64
C ALA A 308 -13.34 7.26 3.90
N LYS A 309 -13.65 7.87 5.05
CA LYS A 309 -13.05 9.15 5.44
C LYS A 309 -11.55 9.01 5.71
N ASP A 310 -11.15 7.96 6.42
CA ASP A 310 -9.74 7.73 6.73
C ASP A 310 -8.93 7.49 5.46
N SER A 311 -9.44 6.71 4.50
CA SER A 311 -8.71 6.47 3.24
C SER A 311 -8.42 7.78 2.50
N LEU A 312 -9.36 8.73 2.47
CA LEU A 312 -9.15 10.05 1.85
C LEU A 312 -8.07 10.87 2.57
N ALA A 313 -7.98 10.77 3.90
CA ALA A 313 -6.92 11.40 4.68
C ALA A 313 -5.55 10.77 4.38
N TRP A 314 -5.49 9.44 4.21
CA TRP A 314 -4.28 8.74 3.77
C TRP A 314 -3.83 9.19 2.38
N LEU A 315 -4.71 9.24 1.38
CA LEU A 315 -4.38 9.72 0.04
C LEU A 315 -3.85 11.16 0.08
N SER A 316 -4.48 12.02 0.89
CA SER A 316 -4.03 13.41 1.06
C SER A 316 -2.64 13.49 1.68
N LEU A 317 -2.34 12.63 2.66
CA LEU A 317 -1.01 12.55 3.28
C LEU A 317 0.06 12.18 2.25
N ILE A 318 -0.18 11.17 1.41
CA ILE A 318 0.78 10.77 0.36
C ILE A 318 1.03 11.91 -0.61
N LYS A 319 -0.05 12.52 -1.11
CA LYS A 319 0.04 13.66 -2.03
C LYS A 319 0.89 14.79 -1.46
N GLU A 320 0.74 15.09 -0.16
CA GLU A 320 1.45 16.20 0.45
C GLU A 320 2.90 15.89 0.83
N GLU A 321 3.21 14.67 1.29
CA GLU A 321 4.57 14.33 1.73
C GLU A 321 5.47 13.88 0.58
N LEU A 322 4.92 13.18 -0.44
CA LEU A 322 5.65 12.59 -1.56
C LEU A 322 5.24 13.10 -2.94
N GLY A 323 4.04 13.65 -3.09
CA GLY A 323 3.55 14.16 -4.38
C GLY A 323 2.66 13.19 -5.14
N ASP A 324 2.20 13.64 -6.31
CA ASP A 324 1.24 12.90 -7.15
C ASP A 324 1.82 11.62 -7.76
N GLU A 325 3.12 11.58 -7.99
CA GLU A 325 3.80 10.41 -8.58
C GLU A 325 3.74 9.18 -7.68
N TRP A 326 3.55 9.34 -6.36
CA TRP A 326 3.36 8.23 -5.43
C TRP A 326 1.91 7.77 -5.31
N LEU A 327 0.96 8.46 -5.94
CA LEU A 327 -0.46 8.07 -5.93
C LEU A 327 -0.78 7.09 -7.07
N THR A 328 0.01 6.02 -7.16
CA THR A 328 -0.20 4.87 -8.05
C THR A 328 -0.13 3.56 -7.25
N PRO A 329 -0.79 2.47 -7.70
CA PRO A 329 -0.75 1.19 -6.99
C PRO A 329 0.67 0.63 -6.83
N GLU A 330 1.61 1.00 -7.69
CA GLU A 330 3.01 0.54 -7.64
C GLU A 330 3.80 1.21 -6.50
N LEU A 331 3.31 2.33 -5.96
CA LEU A 331 4.01 3.11 -4.93
C LEU A 331 3.16 3.40 -3.68
N PHE A 332 1.86 3.13 -3.71
CA PHE A 332 0.99 3.28 -2.55
C PHE A 332 -0.08 2.19 -2.48
N ARG A 333 -0.18 1.56 -1.31
CA ARG A 333 -1.16 0.51 -1.01
C ARG A 333 -1.84 0.75 0.34
N ILE A 334 -3.05 0.28 0.54
CA ILE A 334 -3.74 0.29 1.84
C ILE A 334 -4.06 -1.16 2.21
N GLY A 335 -3.40 -1.68 3.25
CA GLY A 335 -3.70 -3.01 3.78
C GLY A 335 -4.96 -2.99 4.63
N ALA A 336 -6.08 -3.49 4.07
CA ALA A 336 -7.37 -3.47 4.75
C ALA A 336 -8.26 -4.67 4.38
N SER A 337 -9.10 -5.07 5.33
CA SER A 337 -10.12 -6.11 5.14
C SER A 337 -11.52 -5.53 4.97
N THR A 338 -11.92 -4.57 5.82
CA THR A 338 -13.30 -4.03 5.84
C THR A 338 -13.46 -2.66 5.19
N LEU A 339 -12.37 -1.99 4.82
CA LEU A 339 -12.40 -0.63 4.25
C LEU A 339 -13.22 -0.58 2.96
N LEU A 340 -13.05 -1.58 2.08
CA LEU A 340 -13.74 -1.64 0.80
C LEU A 340 -15.26 -1.59 0.97
N SER A 341 -15.78 -2.32 1.96
CA SER A 341 -17.20 -2.35 2.30
C SER A 341 -17.73 -0.98 2.71
N ASP A 342 -16.98 -0.22 3.51
CA ASP A 342 -17.39 1.13 3.89
C ASP A 342 -17.34 2.10 2.70
N ILE A 343 -16.31 1.99 1.84
CA ILE A 343 -16.22 2.78 0.61
C ILE A 343 -17.42 2.50 -0.29
N GLU A 344 -17.78 1.23 -0.51
CA GLU A 344 -18.93 0.87 -1.34
C GLU A 344 -20.24 1.43 -0.77
N ARG A 345 -20.42 1.41 0.56
CA ARG A 345 -21.57 2.05 1.22
C ARG A 345 -21.63 3.55 0.98
N GLN A 346 -20.49 4.25 1.03
CA GLN A 346 -20.45 5.70 0.74
C GLN A 346 -20.75 6.00 -0.73
N ILE A 347 -20.27 5.16 -1.66
CA ILE A 347 -20.60 5.28 -3.08
C ILE A 347 -22.10 5.02 -3.32
N TYR A 348 -22.66 3.98 -2.69
CA TYR A 348 -24.10 3.70 -2.76
C TYR A 348 -24.92 4.89 -2.26
N HIS A 349 -24.58 5.46 -1.11
CA HIS A 349 -25.24 6.65 -0.57
C HIS A 349 -25.09 7.86 -1.50
N HIS A 350 -23.92 8.06 -2.09
CA HIS A 350 -23.69 9.14 -3.04
C HIS A 350 -24.60 9.04 -4.27
N VAL A 351 -24.78 7.84 -4.82
CA VAL A 351 -25.60 7.60 -6.02
C VAL A 351 -27.10 7.62 -5.72
N THR A 352 -27.53 6.99 -4.63
CA THR A 352 -28.95 6.75 -4.36
C THR A 352 -29.58 7.76 -3.39
N GLY A 353 -28.77 8.51 -2.65
CA GLY A 353 -29.21 9.34 -1.53
C GLY A 353 -29.70 8.56 -0.30
N ARG A 354 -29.48 7.24 -0.25
CA ARG A 354 -29.92 6.35 0.84
C ARG A 354 -28.74 5.52 1.36
N TYR A 355 -28.74 5.19 2.64
CA TYR A 355 -27.77 4.24 3.18
C TYR A 355 -28.14 2.81 2.78
N ALA A 356 -27.14 2.04 2.35
CA ALA A 356 -27.33 0.64 1.99
C ALA A 356 -27.76 -0.20 3.20
N ALA A 357 -28.79 -1.01 3.04
CA ALA A 357 -29.09 -2.10 3.96
C ALA A 357 -28.08 -3.25 3.75
N TYR A 358 -28.01 -4.18 4.71
CA TYR A 358 -27.07 -5.30 4.64
C TYR A 358 -27.27 -6.17 3.38
N HIS A 359 -28.53 -6.37 2.97
CA HIS A 359 -28.87 -7.17 1.77
C HIS A 359 -28.59 -6.43 0.45
N ASP A 360 -28.39 -5.10 0.47
CA ASP A 360 -28.05 -4.34 -0.73
C ASP A 360 -26.60 -4.59 -1.15
N LEU A 361 -25.72 -4.98 -0.21
CA LEU A 361 -24.29 -5.22 -0.45
C LEU A 361 -23.91 -6.63 0.05
N PRO A 362 -24.33 -7.71 -0.65
CA PRO A 362 -24.25 -9.09 -0.17
C PRO A 362 -22.83 -9.66 -0.02
N MET A 363 -21.79 -8.89 -0.38
CA MET A 363 -20.37 -9.26 -0.22
C MET A 363 -19.57 -8.24 0.61
N SER A 364 -20.26 -7.51 1.49
CA SER A 364 -19.66 -6.48 2.36
C SER A 364 -19.30 -6.96 3.74
#